data_AF-A0A523T580-F1
#
_entry.id   AF-A0A523T580-F1
#
_cell.length_a   1.000
_cell.length_b   1.000
_cell.length_c   1.000
_cell.angle_alpha   90.00
_cell.angle_beta   90.00
_cell.angle_gamma   90.00
#
_symmetry.space_group_name_H-M   'P 1'
#
loop_
_entity.id
_entity.type
_entity.pdbx_description
1 polymer ?
#
loop_
_entity_poly.entity_id
_entity_poly.type
_entity_poly.pdbx_seq_one_letter_code
_entity_poly.pdbx_strand_id
1 'polypeptide(L)'
;MEKLDLMKNFASTFVGDDFYLIIKSNDTSVLVHTIEIIQKTDKSCQIKDITIGDYFFRILAVDVDNRQAYILCNWSEQLLQNLLIQRLRAKEAGFNKITMAKESPDDSDNWVLMWGDISLNSSKEKLRKSSQLKYIY
;
A
#
# COMPACT_ATOMS: atom_id res chain seq x y z
N MET A 1 -14.98 -17.52 -4.00
CA MET A 1 -14.48 -17.05 -2.69
C MET A 1 -15.27 -15.80 -2.36
N GLU A 2 -15.90 -15.70 -1.19
CA GLU A 2 -16.62 -14.49 -0.83
C GLU A 2 -15.64 -13.33 -0.59
N LYS A 3 -16.07 -12.09 -0.84
CA LYS A 3 -15.21 -10.89 -0.66
C LYS A 3 -14.56 -10.85 0.71
N LEU A 4 -15.30 -11.17 1.77
CA LEU A 4 -14.80 -11.18 3.14
C LEU A 4 -13.67 -12.20 3.34
N ASP A 5 -13.75 -13.38 2.73
CA ASP A 5 -12.69 -14.38 2.80
C ASP A 5 -11.44 -13.93 2.05
N LEU A 6 -11.61 -13.28 0.91
CA LEU A 6 -10.51 -12.65 0.18
C LEU A 6 -9.82 -11.57 1.04
N MET A 7 -10.61 -10.75 1.74
CA MET A 7 -10.09 -9.71 2.62
C MET A 7 -9.32 -10.31 3.81
N LYS A 8 -9.82 -11.38 4.43
CA LYS A 8 -9.13 -12.09 5.51
C LYS A 8 -7.81 -12.69 5.04
N ASN A 9 -7.81 -13.34 3.88
CA ASN A 9 -6.61 -13.92 3.28
C ASN A 9 -5.56 -12.84 2.95
N PHE A 10 -6.01 -11.69 2.44
CA PHE A 10 -5.14 -10.55 2.20
C PHE A 10 -4.52 -10.01 3.50
N ALA A 11 -5.33 -9.77 4.53
CA ALA A 11 -4.86 -9.24 5.81
C ALA A 11 -3.83 -10.17 6.48
N SER A 12 -4.07 -11.48 6.51
CA SER A 12 -3.11 -12.44 7.08
C SER A 12 -1.83 -12.60 6.27
N THR A 13 -1.87 -12.29 4.96
CA THR A 13 -0.72 -12.41 4.06
C THR A 13 0.28 -11.26 4.25
N PHE A 14 -0.20 -10.04 4.44
CA PHE A 14 0.64 -8.83 4.48
C PHE A 14 0.91 -8.33 5.90
N VAL A 15 0.37 -9.00 6.92
CA VAL A 15 0.65 -8.72 8.33
C VAL A 15 1.32 -9.95 8.94
N GLY A 16 2.65 -9.91 9.11
CA GLY A 16 3.40 -10.89 9.90
C GLY A 16 4.22 -11.96 9.15
N ASP A 17 4.31 -11.95 7.81
CA ASP A 17 5.10 -12.93 7.03
C ASP A 17 6.41 -12.34 6.46
N ASP A 18 7.07 -11.41 7.16
CA ASP A 18 8.30 -10.73 6.70
C ASP A 18 8.21 -10.15 5.26
N PHE A 19 6.99 -9.89 4.80
CA PHE A 19 6.67 -9.39 3.48
C PHE A 19 5.95 -8.05 3.60
N TYR A 20 6.51 -7.03 2.97
CA TYR A 20 6.08 -5.65 3.16
C TYR A 20 5.18 -5.16 2.02
N LEU A 21 4.13 -4.45 2.38
CA LEU A 21 3.35 -3.65 1.45
C LEU A 21 3.68 -2.17 1.66
N ILE A 22 4.13 -1.51 0.60
CA ILE A 22 4.41 -0.08 0.59
C ILE A 22 3.36 0.60 -0.28
N ILE A 23 2.70 1.61 0.26
CA ILE A 23 1.75 2.44 -0.49
C ILE A 23 2.44 3.76 -0.80
N LYS A 24 2.56 4.07 -2.09
CA LYS A 24 3.13 5.32 -2.58
C LYS A 24 2.03 6.21 -3.15
N SER A 25 1.98 7.46 -2.67
CA SER A 25 1.12 8.51 -3.19
C SER A 25 1.93 9.80 -3.32
N ASN A 26 2.03 10.32 -4.54
CA ASN A 26 2.87 11.48 -4.86
C ASN A 26 4.31 11.29 -4.31
N ASP A 27 4.74 12.20 -3.45
CA ASP A 27 6.07 12.21 -2.82
C ASP A 27 6.13 11.44 -1.49
N THR A 28 5.01 10.83 -1.07
CA THR A 28 4.92 10.10 0.19
C THR A 28 4.89 8.60 -0.04
N SER A 29 5.66 7.87 0.78
CA SER A 29 5.63 6.41 0.85
C SER A 29 5.37 6.00 2.28
N VAL A 30 4.40 5.11 2.48
CA VAL A 30 4.08 4.56 3.80
C VAL A 30 4.19 3.05 3.79
N LEU A 31 4.78 2.50 4.83
CA LEU A 31 4.93 1.07 5.07
C LEU A 31 3.72 0.58 5.85
N VAL A 32 2.96 -0.34 5.26
CA VAL A 32 1.84 -1.00 5.93
C VAL A 32 2.36 -1.98 6.96
N HIS A 33 1.85 -1.88 8.19
CA HIS A 33 2.21 -2.81 9.27
C HIS A 33 0.99 -3.45 9.93
N THR A 34 -0.22 -2.92 9.75
CA THR A 34 -1.45 -3.53 10.27
C THR A 34 -2.62 -3.30 9.32
N ILE A 35 -3.45 -4.32 9.16
CA ILE A 35 -4.63 -4.31 8.29
C ILE A 35 -5.81 -4.83 9.12
N GLU A 36 -6.80 -3.97 9.33
CA GLU A 36 -8.04 -4.30 10.03
C GLU A 36 -9.19 -4.38 9.03
N ILE A 37 -10.09 -5.35 9.22
CA ILE A 37 -11.34 -5.45 8.45
C ILE A 37 -12.47 -4.93 9.32
N ILE A 38 -13.17 -3.89 8.86
CA ILE A 38 -14.22 -3.21 9.60
C ILE A 38 -15.53 -3.37 8.85
N GLN A 39 -16.61 -3.70 9.57
CA GLN A 39 -17.97 -3.67 9.04
C GLN A 39 -18.55 -2.26 9.16
N LYS A 40 -19.19 -1.77 8.10
CA LYS A 40 -19.94 -0.51 8.16
C LYS A 40 -21.26 -0.73 8.91
N THR A 41 -21.38 -0.13 10.09
CA THR A 41 -22.57 -0.28 10.96
C THR A 41 -23.62 0.79 10.75
N ASP A 42 -23.21 1.97 10.29
CA ASP A 42 -24.09 3.13 10.18
C ASP A 42 -23.62 4.15 9.11
N LYS A 43 -24.35 5.25 8.99
CA LYS A 43 -24.11 6.33 8.02
C LYS A 43 -23.04 7.34 8.47
N SER A 44 -22.54 7.26 9.71
CA SER A 44 -21.49 8.15 10.20
C SER A 44 -20.09 7.78 9.69
N CYS A 45 -19.94 6.56 9.15
CA CYS A 45 -18.70 6.11 8.53
C CYS A 45 -18.26 7.02 7.38
N GLN A 46 -16.97 7.39 7.38
CA GLN A 46 -16.38 8.30 6.40
C GLN A 46 -16.35 7.73 4.98
N ILE A 47 -16.34 6.41 4.83
CA ILE A 47 -16.48 5.75 3.52
C ILE A 47 -17.95 5.81 3.10
N LYS A 48 -18.22 6.60 2.06
CA LYS A 48 -19.56 6.77 1.50
C LYS A 48 -19.94 5.65 0.52
N ASP A 49 -18.97 5.11 -0.20
CA ASP A 49 -19.17 4.21 -1.34
C ASP A 49 -19.40 2.74 -0.96
N ILE A 50 -19.79 2.49 0.29
CA ILE A 50 -20.07 1.16 0.83
C ILE A 50 -21.42 1.16 1.53
N THR A 51 -22.16 0.06 1.38
CA THR A 51 -23.47 -0.15 2.02
C THR A 51 -23.32 -0.48 3.51
N ILE A 52 -24.31 -0.16 4.33
CA ILE A 52 -24.34 -0.65 5.71
C ILE A 52 -24.45 -2.18 5.68
N GLY A 53 -23.63 -2.86 6.48
CA GLY A 53 -23.49 -4.32 6.52
C GLY A 53 -22.27 -4.85 5.75
N ASP A 54 -21.72 -4.07 4.81
CA ASP A 54 -20.51 -4.43 4.05
C ASP A 54 -19.22 -4.12 4.82
N TYR A 55 -18.10 -4.61 4.29
CA TYR A 55 -16.78 -4.54 4.92
C TYR A 55 -15.79 -3.68 4.13
N PHE A 56 -14.85 -3.07 4.85
CA PHE A 56 -13.74 -2.29 4.29
C PHE A 56 -12.47 -2.47 5.10
N PHE A 57 -11.35 -1.96 4.58
CA PHE A 57 -10.08 -1.99 5.30
C PHE A 57 -9.81 -0.68 6.04
N ARG A 58 -9.25 -0.82 7.23
CA ARG A 58 -8.45 0.21 7.87
C ARG A 58 -7.01 -0.27 7.90
N ILE A 59 -6.16 0.44 7.16
CA ILE A 59 -4.75 0.13 7.02
C ILE A 59 -3.97 1.10 7.88
N LEU A 60 -3.16 0.60 8.81
CA LEU A 60 -2.23 1.40 9.59
C LEU A 60 -0.84 1.29 8.94
N ALA A 61 -0.25 2.45 8.70
CA ALA A 61 1.03 2.56 8.03
C ALA A 61 1.89 3.64 8.67
N VAL A 62 3.21 3.51 8.51
CA VAL A 62 4.20 4.47 8.99
C VAL A 62 5.01 5.03 7.85
N ASP A 63 5.36 6.31 7.91
CA ASP A 63 6.29 6.93 6.97
C ASP A 63 7.75 6.82 7.45
N VAL A 64 8.67 7.45 6.69
CA VAL A 64 10.11 7.47 7.00
C VAL A 64 10.46 8.18 8.30
N ASP A 65 9.59 9.08 8.78
CA ASP A 65 9.74 9.82 10.03
C ASP A 65 9.04 9.09 11.19
N ASN A 66 8.59 7.85 10.97
CA ASN A 66 7.82 7.03 11.90
C ASN A 66 6.48 7.66 12.33
N ARG A 67 5.92 8.55 11.51
CA ARG A 67 4.58 9.11 11.71
C ARG A 67 3.55 8.08 11.26
N GLN A 68 2.59 7.79 12.14
CA GLN A 68 1.50 6.88 11.83
C GLN A 68 0.41 7.59 11.03
N ALA A 69 -0.09 6.90 10.02
CA ALA A 69 -1.28 7.26 9.28
C ALA A 69 -2.23 6.05 9.23
N TYR A 70 -3.52 6.34 9.14
CA TYR A 70 -4.50 5.32 8.79
C TYR A 70 -5.11 5.65 7.42
N ILE A 71 -5.34 4.60 6.63
CA ILE A 71 -5.99 4.68 5.33
C ILE A 71 -7.26 3.85 5.42
N LEU A 72 -8.39 4.48 5.12
CA LEU A 72 -9.66 3.78 4.96
C LEU A 72 -9.87 3.52 3.47
N CYS A 73 -10.03 2.26 3.06
CA CYS A 73 -10.19 1.93 1.65
C CYS A 73 -11.17 0.78 1.40
N ASN A 74 -11.88 0.89 0.28
CA ASN A 74 -12.75 -0.13 -0.30
C ASN A 74 -12.07 -0.76 -1.52
N TRP A 75 -10.98 -1.51 -1.32
CA TRP A 75 -10.30 -2.14 -2.44
C TRP A 75 -11.17 -3.22 -3.09
N SER A 76 -11.19 -3.22 -4.42
CA SER A 76 -11.92 -4.22 -5.19
C SER A 76 -11.30 -5.60 -5.05
N GLU A 77 -12.11 -6.63 -5.31
CA GLU A 77 -11.62 -8.01 -5.30
C GLU A 77 -10.49 -8.23 -6.30
N GLN A 78 -10.54 -7.55 -7.45
CA GLN A 78 -9.51 -7.61 -8.48
C GLN A 78 -8.17 -7.08 -7.95
N LEU A 79 -8.16 -5.94 -7.26
CA LEU A 79 -6.94 -5.39 -6.66
C LEU A 79 -6.34 -6.34 -5.60
N LEU A 80 -7.19 -6.91 -4.74
CA LEU A 80 -6.76 -7.86 -3.72
C LEU A 80 -6.15 -9.13 -4.32
N GLN A 81 -6.79 -9.70 -5.35
CA GLN A 81 -6.25 -10.85 -6.07
C GLN A 81 -4.92 -10.52 -6.75
N ASN A 82 -4.82 -9.36 -7.38
CA ASN A 82 -3.58 -8.90 -8.01
C ASN A 82 -2.46 -8.79 -6.98
N LEU A 83 -2.70 -8.19 -5.81
CA LEU A 83 -1.70 -8.08 -4.75
C LEU A 83 -1.23 -9.45 -4.24
N LEU A 84 -2.16 -10.40 -4.04
CA LEU A 84 -1.81 -11.77 -3.63
C LEU A 84 -0.96 -12.50 -4.68
N ILE A 85 -1.32 -12.37 -5.96
CA ILE A 85 -0.56 -12.95 -7.08
C ILE A 85 0.83 -12.33 -7.17
N GLN A 86 0.94 -11.00 -7.09
CA GLN A 86 2.23 -10.32 -7.13
C GLN A 86 3.09 -10.72 -5.93
N ARG A 87 2.50 -10.95 -4.75
CA ARG A 87 3.25 -11.34 -3.55
C ARG A 87 3.88 -12.72 -3.73
N LEU A 88 3.16 -13.66 -4.35
CA LEU A 88 3.71 -14.96 -4.71
C LEU A 88 4.90 -14.79 -5.69
N ARG A 89 4.71 -14.04 -6.78
CA ARG A 89 5.76 -13.81 -7.79
C ARG A 89 6.99 -13.11 -7.23
N ALA A 90 6.80 -12.11 -6.38
CA ALA A 90 7.87 -11.39 -5.72
C ALA A 90 8.68 -12.33 -4.80
N LYS A 91 8.01 -13.17 -4.01
CA LYS A 91 8.65 -14.15 -3.13
C LYS A 91 9.43 -15.21 -3.92
N GLU A 92 8.86 -15.71 -5.02
CA GLU A 92 9.54 -16.63 -5.95
C GLU A 92 10.79 -16.01 -6.58
N ALA A 93 10.78 -14.69 -6.82
CA ALA A 93 11.91 -13.93 -7.33
C ALA A 93 12.91 -13.46 -6.24
N GLY A 94 12.70 -13.85 -4.97
CA GLY A 94 13.59 -13.49 -3.86
C GLY A 94 13.37 -12.08 -3.27
N PHE A 95 12.27 -11.42 -3.62
CA PHE A 95 11.89 -10.12 -3.04
C PHE A 95 10.90 -10.30 -1.89
N ASN A 96 10.97 -9.38 -0.92
CA ASN A 96 10.15 -9.38 0.29
C ASN A 96 9.22 -8.16 0.38
N LYS A 97 9.02 -7.43 -0.72
CA LYS A 97 8.17 -6.23 -0.72
C LYS A 97 7.45 -6.03 -2.04
N ILE A 98 6.25 -5.47 -1.96
CA ILE A 98 5.52 -4.86 -3.08
C ILE A 98 5.32 -3.38 -2.78
N THR A 99 5.52 -2.55 -3.79
CA THR A 99 5.11 -1.15 -3.79
C THR A 99 3.88 -0.99 -4.69
N MET A 100 2.81 -0.43 -4.15
CA MET A 100 1.65 0.01 -4.93
C MET A 100 1.68 1.54 -5.05
N ALA A 101 1.66 2.04 -6.28
CA ALA A 101 1.64 3.46 -6.57
C ALA A 101 0.36 3.81 -7.34
N LYS A 102 -0.30 4.90 -6.95
CA LYS A 102 -1.50 5.36 -7.64
C LYS A 102 -1.11 5.99 -8.98
N GLU A 103 -1.65 5.48 -10.09
CA GLU A 103 -1.33 6.03 -11.42
C GLU A 103 -2.16 7.29 -11.73
N SER A 104 -3.41 7.31 -11.27
CA SER A 104 -4.30 8.47 -11.37
C SER A 104 -5.09 8.68 -10.06
N PRO A 105 -5.25 9.92 -9.58
CA PRO A 105 -6.02 10.20 -8.36
C PRO A 105 -7.50 9.85 -8.47
N ASP A 106 -8.06 9.76 -9.68
CA ASP A 106 -9.50 9.66 -9.92
C ASP A 106 -10.05 8.23 -10.04
N ASP A 107 -9.16 7.23 -10.10
CA ASP A 107 -9.54 5.81 -10.18
C ASP A 107 -9.11 5.08 -8.90
N SER A 108 -10.07 4.41 -8.25
CA SER A 108 -9.85 3.67 -7.01
C SER A 108 -9.03 2.40 -7.20
N ASP A 109 -9.01 1.86 -8.42
CA ASP A 109 -8.41 0.57 -8.76
C ASP A 109 -7.16 0.70 -9.65
N ASN A 110 -6.85 1.90 -10.13
CA ASN A 110 -5.68 2.12 -10.97
C ASN A 110 -4.37 2.22 -10.15
N TRP A 111 -3.92 1.06 -9.69
CA TRP A 111 -2.67 0.89 -8.96
C TRP A 111 -1.62 0.17 -9.80
N VAL A 112 -0.46 0.80 -9.93
CA VAL A 112 0.72 0.16 -10.47
C VAL A 112 1.40 -0.62 -9.35
N LEU A 113 1.49 -1.94 -9.53
CA LEU A 113 2.14 -2.86 -8.59
C LEU A 113 3.55 -3.16 -9.05
N MET A 114 4.54 -2.87 -8.20
CA MET A 114 5.96 -3.05 -8.48
C MET A 114 6.61 -3.87 -7.38
N TRP A 115 7.53 -4.74 -7.77
CA TRP A 115 8.43 -5.46 -6.86
C TRP A 115 9.79 -5.62 -7.55
N GLY A 116 10.84 -5.70 -6.74
CA GLY A 116 12.22 -5.70 -7.20
C GLY A 116 12.91 -4.33 -7.16
N ASP A 117 14.17 -4.29 -7.60
CA ASP A 117 15.02 -3.09 -7.66
C ASP A 117 14.65 -2.13 -8.79
N ILE A 118 13.43 -2.24 -9.33
CA ILE A 118 12.88 -1.23 -10.22
C ILE A 118 12.42 -0.05 -9.36
N SER A 119 13.37 0.61 -8.69
CA SER A 119 13.29 2.04 -8.50
C SER A 119 13.16 2.63 -9.89
N LEU A 120 11.97 3.14 -10.23
CA LEU A 120 11.77 3.89 -11.45
C LEU A 120 12.93 4.87 -11.64
N ASN A 121 13.73 4.59 -12.66
CA ASN A 121 14.73 5.50 -13.20
C ASN A 121 14.00 6.73 -13.76
N SER A 122 13.64 7.66 -12.88
CA SER A 122 13.29 9.03 -13.22
C SER A 122 13.83 10.00 -12.17
N SER A 123 15.12 9.84 -11.88
CA SER A 123 15.99 10.91 -11.40
C SER A 123 17.40 10.59 -11.88
N LYS A 124 17.69 10.88 -13.15
CA LYS A 124 19.06 10.88 -13.63
C LYS A 124 19.88 11.85 -12.78
N GLU A 125 21.10 11.40 -12.45
CA GLU A 125 22.25 12.25 -12.14
C GLU A 125 22.18 13.10 -10.86
N LYS A 126 22.69 12.53 -9.76
CA LYS A 126 23.92 13.03 -9.11
C LYS A 126 24.35 12.07 -8.00
N LEU A 127 24.84 10.89 -8.40
CA LEU A 127 25.92 10.24 -7.66
C LEU A 127 27.23 10.94 -8.07
N ARG A 128 27.40 12.21 -7.65
CA ARG A 128 28.74 12.82 -7.58
C ARG A 128 29.11 12.96 -6.11
N LYS A 129 30.15 12.21 -5.75
CA LYS A 129 30.96 12.41 -4.55
C LYS A 129 31.28 13.90 -4.32
N SER A 130 31.36 14.28 -3.05
CA SER A 130 31.94 15.52 -2.47
C SER A 130 31.19 16.82 -2.84
N SER A 131 30.92 17.79 -1.96
CA SER A 131 31.56 18.21 -0.72
C SER A 131 30.59 19.16 0.01
N GLN A 132 30.65 19.20 1.35
CA GLN A 132 30.27 20.33 2.22
C GLN A 132 28.95 21.09 1.92
N LEU A 133 27.91 20.78 2.68
CA LEU A 133 26.77 21.68 2.86
C LEU A 133 27.21 22.85 3.77
N LYS A 134 27.30 24.06 3.20
CA LYS A 134 27.30 25.32 3.97
C LYS A 134 25.86 25.80 4.10
N TYR A 135 25.40 26.00 5.33
CA TYR A 135 24.16 26.70 5.63
C TYR A 135 24.34 28.21 5.41
N ILE A 136 23.30 28.88 4.91
CA ILE A 136 23.13 30.32 5.02
C ILE A 136 21.76 30.57 5.64
N TYR A 137 21.74 31.48 6.62
CA TYR A 137 20.62 31.90 7.47
C TYR A 137 19.45 32.48 6.69
#